data_AF-S0JE38-F1
#
_entry.id   AF-S0JE38-F1
#
_cell.length_a   1.000
_cell.length_b   1.000
_cell.length_c   1.000
_cell.angle_alpha   90.00
_cell.angle_beta   90.00
_cell.angle_gamma   90.00
#
_symmetry.space_group_name_H-M   'P 1'
#
loop_
_entity.id
_entity.type
_entity.pdbx_description
1 polymer ?
#
loop_
_entity_poly.entity_id
_entity_poly.type
_entity_poly.pdbx_seq_one_letter_code
_entity_poly.pdbx_strand_id
1 'polypeptide(L)'
;MLYDKDIREPLFDFLEEKYGKIRIIEEKSVGRSRADVVMVLPESLCGLEIKSDADTYARLSRQVRDYNQYFDYNYIVAGTKHAHHVEEHVPDWWGIITVELEEGRPDFYLLRKAGENPKVNWKRKLGLLWRPELARIQEKNSLPKYRQKSKDFVIEKILLKVPGERLYRQISDELFERDYTEIEENIRAYKKEALLRRLQKKGG
;
A
#
# COMPACT_ATOMS: atom_id res chain seq x y z
N MET A 1 17.32 -6.56 22.21
CA MET A 1 17.39 -5.81 20.95
C MET A 1 16.31 -6.37 20.06
N LEU A 2 15.41 -5.53 19.58
CA LEU A 2 14.30 -5.94 18.72
C LEU A 2 14.77 -6.03 17.26
N TYR A 3 14.43 -7.12 16.58
CA TYR A 3 14.61 -7.27 15.14
C TYR A 3 13.26 -7.17 14.41
N ASP A 4 13.30 -6.89 13.11
CA ASP A 4 12.09 -6.78 12.26
C ASP A 4 11.12 -7.96 12.40
N LYS A 5 11.63 -9.20 12.39
CA LYS A 5 10.82 -10.41 12.56
C LYS A 5 10.08 -10.48 13.91
N ASP A 6 10.62 -9.82 14.94
CA ASP A 6 10.02 -9.81 16.28
C ASP A 6 8.93 -8.73 16.37
N ILE A 7 8.91 -7.77 15.44
CA ILE A 7 7.98 -6.63 15.43
C ILE A 7 6.74 -6.93 14.59
N ARG A 8 6.89 -7.61 13.44
CA ARG A 8 5.82 -7.70 12.43
C ARG A 8 4.52 -8.34 12.92
N GLU A 9 4.55 -9.58 13.39
CA GLU A 9 3.32 -10.27 13.81
C GLU A 9 2.62 -9.52 14.97
N PRO A 10 3.33 -9.13 16.05
CA PRO A 10 2.70 -8.34 17.13
C PRO A 10 2.19 -6.96 16.69
N LEU A 11 2.85 -6.32 15.71
CA LEU A 11 2.36 -5.07 15.14
C LEU A 11 1.02 -5.27 14.43
N PHE A 12 0.81 -6.41 13.76
CA PHE A 12 -0.45 -6.66 13.05
C PHE A 12 -1.61 -6.83 14.03
N ASP A 13 -1.39 -7.54 15.14
CA ASP A 13 -2.38 -7.68 16.21
C ASP A 13 -2.73 -6.30 16.80
N PHE A 14 -1.72 -5.48 17.10
CA PHE A 14 -1.93 -4.11 17.58
C PHE A 14 -2.75 -3.24 16.60
N LEU A 15 -2.46 -3.34 15.30
CA LEU A 15 -3.19 -2.58 14.28
C LEU A 15 -4.63 -3.06 14.15
N GLU A 16 -4.88 -4.38 14.21
CA GLU A 16 -6.23 -4.95 14.14
C GLU A 16 -7.05 -4.55 15.36
N GLU A 17 -6.49 -4.62 16.57
CA GLU A 17 -7.17 -4.15 17.79
C GLU A 17 -7.53 -2.65 17.70
N LYS A 18 -6.60 -1.84 17.18
CA LYS A 18 -6.75 -0.39 17.13
C LYS A 18 -7.73 0.10 16.06
N TYR A 19 -7.73 -0.52 14.88
CA TYR A 19 -8.49 -0.05 13.71
C TYR A 19 -9.64 -0.98 13.31
N GLY A 20 -9.78 -2.14 13.94
CA GLY A 20 -10.79 -3.13 13.64
C GLY A 20 -10.54 -3.77 12.27
N LYS A 21 -11.49 -3.60 11.34
CA LYS A 21 -11.41 -4.21 10.02
C LYS A 21 -10.26 -3.62 9.20
N ILE A 22 -9.16 -4.36 9.13
CA ILE A 22 -7.99 -4.07 8.31
C ILE A 22 -7.62 -5.24 7.42
N ARG A 23 -6.78 -4.97 6.42
CA ARG A 23 -6.02 -6.01 5.74
C ARG A 23 -4.56 -5.59 5.63
N ILE A 24 -3.66 -6.52 5.90
CA ILE A 24 -2.22 -6.31 5.77
C ILE A 24 -1.73 -6.87 4.43
N ILE A 25 -0.90 -6.10 3.74
CA ILE A 25 -0.12 -6.53 2.57
C ILE A 25 1.32 -6.16 2.83
N GLU A 26 2.19 -7.15 2.89
CA GLU A 26 3.61 -6.93 3.17
C GLU A 26 4.43 -6.72 1.89
N GLU A 27 5.61 -6.11 2.06
CA GLU A 27 6.68 -6.08 1.06
C GLU A 27 6.28 -5.49 -0.31
N LYS A 28 5.40 -4.50 -0.31
CA LYS A 28 4.84 -3.92 -1.54
C LYS A 28 5.79 -2.88 -2.16
N SER A 29 6.24 -3.11 -3.39
CA SER A 29 7.04 -2.10 -4.12
C SER A 29 6.30 -0.76 -4.29
N VAL A 30 6.96 0.34 -3.88
CA VAL A 30 6.47 1.73 -3.97
C VAL A 30 7.59 2.64 -4.48
N GLY A 31 7.47 3.13 -5.71
CA GLY A 31 8.52 3.92 -6.34
C GLY A 31 9.82 3.14 -6.45
N ARG A 32 10.89 3.65 -5.82
CA ARG A 32 12.19 2.95 -5.73
C ARG A 32 12.35 2.18 -4.42
N SER A 33 11.38 2.30 -3.53
CA SER A 33 11.37 1.71 -2.21
C SER A 33 10.39 0.53 -2.16
N ARG A 34 10.34 -0.12 -1.01
CA ARG A 34 9.41 -1.19 -0.71
C ARG A 34 8.73 -0.82 0.59
N ALA A 35 7.40 -0.87 0.59
CA ALA A 35 6.62 -0.69 1.78
C ALA A 35 6.68 -1.98 2.58
N ASP A 36 7.13 -1.90 3.83
CA ASP A 36 7.23 -3.08 4.70
C ASP A 36 5.83 -3.64 4.94
N VAL A 37 4.89 -2.74 5.23
CA VAL A 37 3.48 -3.06 5.46
C VAL A 37 2.61 -2.02 4.77
N VAL A 38 1.59 -2.48 4.07
CA VAL A 38 0.46 -1.69 3.61
C VAL A 38 -0.77 -2.14 4.39
N MET A 39 -1.27 -1.27 5.24
CA MET A 39 -2.54 -1.45 5.93
C MET A 39 -3.68 -0.86 5.09
N VAL A 40 -4.59 -1.73 4.67
CA VAL A 40 -5.82 -1.39 3.95
C VAL A 40 -6.93 -1.19 4.96
N LEU A 41 -7.49 0.01 5.00
CA LEU A 41 -8.69 0.38 5.75
C LEU A 41 -9.87 0.48 4.77
N PRO A 42 -11.14 0.50 5.24
CA PRO A 42 -12.30 0.55 4.35
C PRO A 42 -12.29 1.66 3.30
N GLU A 43 -11.68 2.80 3.59
CA GLU A 43 -11.66 3.97 2.69
C GLU A 43 -10.28 4.63 2.55
N SER A 44 -9.21 3.97 3.01
CA SER A 44 -7.88 4.56 2.93
C SER A 44 -6.78 3.51 2.94
N LEU A 45 -5.65 3.86 2.36
CA LEU A 45 -4.43 3.06 2.41
C LEU A 45 -3.40 3.75 3.30
N CYS A 46 -2.82 2.97 4.19
CA CYS A 46 -1.76 3.42 5.06
C CYS A 46 -0.47 2.65 4.78
N GLY A 47 0.63 3.36 4.53
CA GLY A 47 1.95 2.75 4.41
C GLY A 47 2.67 2.78 5.75
N LEU A 48 3.27 1.67 6.16
CA LEU A 48 4.07 1.61 7.38
C LEU A 48 5.49 1.14 7.04
N GLU A 49 6.47 1.88 7.55
CA GLU A 49 7.89 1.57 7.48
C GLU A 49 8.37 1.14 8.87
N ILE A 50 9.01 -0.02 8.97
CA ILE A 50 9.53 -0.58 10.23
C ILE A 50 11.02 -0.26 10.34
N LYS A 51 11.44 0.20 11.51
CA LYS A 51 12.83 0.45 11.89
C LYS A 51 13.11 -0.21 13.23
N SER A 52 13.69 -1.40 13.15
CA SER A 52 14.18 -2.15 14.31
C SER A 52 15.40 -1.47 14.95
N ASP A 53 15.81 -1.91 16.13
CA ASP A 53 16.98 -1.34 16.81
C ASP A 53 18.28 -1.43 15.98
N ALA A 54 18.36 -2.39 15.05
CA ALA A 54 19.51 -2.60 14.18
C ALA A 54 19.52 -1.68 12.94
N ASP A 55 18.40 -1.04 12.62
CA ASP A 55 18.26 -0.27 11.40
C ASP A 55 18.95 1.10 11.48
N THR A 56 19.21 1.69 10.31
CA THR A 56 19.68 3.07 10.19
C THR A 56 18.72 3.88 9.31
N TYR A 57 18.76 5.20 9.44
CA TYR A 57 17.93 6.11 8.64
C TYR A 57 18.51 6.49 7.28
N ALA A 58 19.60 5.85 6.84
CA ALA A 58 20.30 6.22 5.60
C ALA A 58 19.40 6.26 4.35
N ARG A 59 18.31 5.48 4.32
CA ARG A 59 17.37 5.42 3.19
C ARG A 59 16.04 6.13 3.48
N LEU A 60 15.80 6.55 4.72
CA LEU A 60 14.48 7.00 5.19
C LEU A 60 13.99 8.21 4.39
N SER A 61 14.85 9.17 4.08
CA SER A 61 14.46 10.33 3.26
C SER A 61 13.88 9.95 1.89
N ARG A 62 14.40 8.88 1.26
CA ARG A 62 13.85 8.37 -0.01
C ARG A 62 12.53 7.64 0.23
N GLN A 63 12.46 6.81 1.27
CA GLN A 63 11.26 6.08 1.64
C GLN A 63 10.12 7.04 1.91
N VAL A 64 10.34 8.09 2.71
CA VAL A 64 9.39 9.18 2.93
C VAL A 64 8.86 9.77 1.62
N ARG A 65 9.75 10.13 0.68
CA ARG A 65 9.35 10.68 -0.63
C ARG A 65 8.54 9.69 -1.46
N ASP A 66 8.89 8.40 -1.42
CA ASP A 66 8.17 7.38 -2.18
C ASP A 66 6.80 7.12 -1.56
N TYR A 67 6.73 6.78 -0.28
CA TYR A 67 5.49 6.50 0.47
C TYR A 67 4.46 7.64 0.37
N ASN A 68 4.93 8.89 0.50
CA ASN A 68 4.09 10.08 0.39
C ASN A 68 3.34 10.17 -0.95
N GLN A 69 3.78 9.47 -1.99
CA GLN A 69 3.09 9.48 -3.28
C GLN A 69 2.02 8.40 -3.44
N TYR A 70 1.95 7.42 -2.53
CA TYR A 70 1.07 6.25 -2.67
C TYR A 70 -0.03 6.18 -1.63
N PHE A 71 0.23 6.56 -0.39
CA PHE A 71 -0.65 6.26 0.75
C PHE A 71 -1.30 7.51 1.33
N ASP A 72 -2.56 7.37 1.76
CA ASP A 72 -3.36 8.44 2.36
C ASP A 72 -2.84 8.82 3.74
N TYR A 73 -2.29 7.83 4.46
CA TYR A 73 -1.63 7.97 5.73
C TYR A 73 -0.30 7.23 5.69
N ASN A 74 0.66 7.63 6.51
CA ASN A 74 1.89 6.89 6.68
C ASN A 74 2.26 6.81 8.15
N TYR A 75 2.83 5.68 8.57
CA TYR A 75 3.48 5.54 9.87
C TYR A 75 4.93 5.13 9.70
N ILE A 76 5.74 5.56 10.66
CA ILE A 76 7.00 4.89 10.97
C ILE A 76 6.84 4.14 12.30
N VAL A 77 7.28 2.89 12.31
CA VAL A 77 7.33 2.04 13.50
C VAL A 77 8.78 1.97 13.95
N ALA A 78 9.11 2.47 15.13
CA ALA A 78 10.48 2.63 15.60
C ALA A 78 10.72 1.95 16.95
N GLY A 79 11.82 1.19 17.05
CA GLY A 79 12.32 0.70 18.34
C GLY A 79 12.76 1.83 19.28
N THR A 80 12.85 1.54 20.58
CA THR A 80 13.20 2.49 21.66
C THR A 80 14.42 3.35 21.38
N LYS A 81 15.48 2.81 20.76
CA LYS A 81 16.70 3.57 20.44
C LYS A 81 16.51 4.63 19.37
N HIS A 82 15.52 4.43 18.52
CA HIS A 82 15.24 5.22 17.33
C HIS A 82 14.12 6.25 17.55
N ALA A 83 13.25 6.00 18.55
CA ALA A 83 12.09 6.82 18.85
C ALA A 83 12.40 8.32 19.06
N HIS A 84 13.52 8.65 19.70
CA HIS A 84 13.82 10.04 20.08
C HIS A 84 14.13 11.00 18.91
N HIS A 85 14.62 10.50 17.78
CA HIS A 85 14.98 11.34 16.62
C HIS A 85 14.16 11.03 15.37
N VAL A 86 13.30 10.01 15.41
CA VAL A 86 12.51 9.62 14.24
C VAL A 86 11.61 10.76 13.74
N GLU A 87 11.10 11.58 14.67
CA GLU A 87 10.29 12.77 14.39
C GLU A 87 10.98 13.76 13.46
N GLU A 88 12.30 13.92 13.58
CA GLU A 88 13.10 14.85 12.76
C GLU A 88 13.26 14.36 11.32
N HIS A 89 13.01 13.07 11.07
CA HIS A 89 13.23 12.43 9.77
C HIS A 89 11.96 12.18 8.97
N VAL A 90 10.78 12.33 9.59
CA VAL A 90 9.49 12.14 8.93
C VAL A 90 8.64 13.41 8.97
N PRO A 91 7.82 13.70 7.96
CA PRO A 91 6.91 14.85 7.97
C PRO A 91 5.93 14.82 9.14
N ASP A 92 5.42 15.98 9.56
CA ASP A 92 4.52 16.10 10.71
C ASP A 92 3.21 15.31 10.58
N TRP A 93 2.76 15.04 9.35
CA TRP A 93 1.56 14.23 9.09
C TRP A 93 1.81 12.72 9.18
N TRP A 94 3.07 12.27 9.28
CA TRP A 94 3.35 10.85 9.51
C TRP A 94 3.02 10.50 10.95
N GLY A 95 2.31 9.40 11.16
CA GLY A 95 2.17 8.85 12.49
C GLY A 95 3.45 8.15 12.95
N ILE A 96 3.58 7.99 14.26
CA ILE A 96 4.72 7.34 14.89
C ILE A 96 4.19 6.33 15.87
N ILE A 97 4.59 5.08 15.66
CA ILE A 97 4.35 3.97 16.59
C ILE A 97 5.71 3.61 17.16
N THR A 98 5.85 3.59 18.47
CA THR A 98 7.05 3.09 19.14
C THR A 98 6.82 1.64 19.58
N VAL A 99 7.89 0.85 19.58
CA VAL A 99 7.88 -0.52 20.08
C VAL A 99 8.96 -0.71 21.13
N GLU A 100 8.55 -1.24 22.28
CA GLU A 100 9.42 -1.53 23.43
C GLU A 100 9.37 -3.02 23.78
N LEU A 101 10.37 -3.52 24.50
CA LEU A 101 10.32 -4.88 25.06
C LEU A 101 9.88 -4.80 26.52
N GLU A 102 8.65 -5.22 26.80
CA GLU A 102 8.11 -5.34 28.15
C GLU A 102 7.96 -6.83 28.50
N GLU A 103 8.57 -7.26 29.61
CA GLU A 103 8.57 -8.67 30.05
C GLU A 103 8.99 -9.69 28.95
N GLY A 104 9.83 -9.26 28.01
CA GLY A 104 10.30 -10.08 26.89
C GLY A 104 9.34 -10.15 25.70
N ARG A 105 8.27 -9.35 25.68
CA ARG A 105 7.32 -9.23 24.56
C ARG A 105 7.34 -7.82 23.97
N PRO A 106 7.16 -7.66 22.65
CA PRO A 106 6.99 -6.36 22.04
C PRO A 106 5.68 -5.71 22.49
N ASP A 107 5.74 -4.49 22.97
CA ASP A 107 4.59 -3.65 23.29
C ASP A 107 4.61 -2.34 22.49
N PHE A 108 3.44 -1.90 22.01
CA PHE A 108 3.31 -0.85 21.00
C PHE A 108 2.55 0.36 21.51
N TYR A 109 3.13 1.54 21.28
CA TYR A 109 2.55 2.80 21.71
C TYR A 109 2.37 3.75 20.52
N LEU A 110 1.19 4.38 20.43
CA LEU A 110 0.95 5.44 19.45
C LEU A 110 1.49 6.77 20.00
N LEU A 111 2.74 7.11 19.67
CA LEU A 111 3.34 8.39 20.03
C LEU A 111 2.72 9.55 19.26
N ARG A 112 2.49 9.36 17.95
CA ARG A 112 1.86 10.38 17.08
C ARG A 112 0.83 9.75 16.16
N LYS A 113 -0.40 10.27 16.16
CA LYS A 113 -1.44 9.86 15.21
C LYS A 113 -1.08 10.38 13.81
N ALA A 114 -1.23 9.55 12.78
CA ALA A 114 -1.06 10.01 11.40
C ALA A 114 -2.15 11.00 11.02
N GLY A 115 -1.76 12.05 10.31
CA GLY A 115 -2.64 12.98 9.61
C GLY A 115 -2.74 12.64 8.13
N GLU A 116 -3.70 13.25 7.44
CA GLU A 116 -3.84 13.09 6.00
C GLU A 116 -2.56 13.55 5.27
N ASN A 117 -2.10 12.71 4.36
CA ASN A 117 -0.92 13.01 3.56
C ASN A 117 -1.28 13.91 2.35
N PRO A 118 -0.77 15.15 2.30
CA PRO A 118 -1.10 16.09 1.22
C PRO A 118 -0.37 15.80 -0.10
N LYS A 119 0.45 14.75 -0.17
CA LYS A 119 1.33 14.46 -1.31
C LYS A 119 0.88 13.25 -2.15
N VAL A 120 -0.29 12.68 -1.85
CA VAL A 120 -0.81 11.50 -2.58
C VAL A 120 -0.88 11.77 -4.07
N ASN A 121 -0.26 10.90 -4.86
CA ASN A 121 -0.39 10.90 -6.31
C ASN A 121 -1.36 9.79 -6.71
N TRP A 122 -2.56 10.18 -7.11
CA TRP A 122 -3.63 9.26 -7.49
C TRP A 122 -3.26 8.25 -8.58
N LYS A 123 -2.45 8.64 -9.56
CA LYS A 123 -1.97 7.73 -10.61
C LYS A 123 -1.09 6.63 -10.00
N ARG A 124 -0.22 6.99 -9.05
CA ARG A 124 0.64 6.05 -8.33
C ARG A 124 -0.14 5.16 -7.37
N LYS A 125 -1.09 5.74 -6.62
CA LYS A 125 -2.00 5.00 -5.73
C LYS A 125 -2.79 3.93 -6.47
N LEU A 126 -3.46 4.28 -7.57
CA LEU A 126 -4.12 3.28 -8.46
C LEU A 126 -3.11 2.31 -9.09
N GLY A 127 -1.86 2.72 -9.21
CA GLY A 127 -0.74 1.87 -9.60
C GLY A 127 -0.47 0.70 -8.64
N LEU A 128 -0.97 0.73 -7.40
CA LEU A 128 -0.88 -0.39 -6.45
C LEU A 128 -1.77 -1.58 -6.86
N LEU A 129 -2.86 -1.29 -7.58
CA LEU A 129 -3.81 -2.28 -8.05
C LEU A 129 -3.27 -3.07 -9.24
N TRP A 130 -3.62 -4.33 -9.35
CA TRP A 130 -3.34 -5.14 -10.52
C TRP A 130 -4.29 -4.83 -11.67
N ARG A 131 -3.94 -5.31 -12.85
CA ARG A 131 -4.72 -5.02 -14.06
C ARG A 131 -6.16 -5.57 -13.99
N PRO A 132 -6.41 -6.79 -13.47
CA PRO A 132 -7.77 -7.29 -13.28
C PRO A 132 -8.59 -6.45 -12.29
N GLU A 133 -8.00 -6.01 -11.19
CA GLU A 133 -8.64 -5.13 -10.20
C GLU A 133 -9.06 -3.79 -10.81
N LEU A 134 -8.18 -3.16 -11.58
CA LEU A 134 -8.54 -1.94 -12.33
C LEU A 134 -9.69 -2.21 -13.31
N ALA A 135 -9.75 -3.37 -13.96
CA ALA A 135 -10.84 -3.72 -14.87
C ALA A 135 -12.17 -3.91 -14.14
N ARG A 136 -12.17 -4.43 -12.90
CA ARG A 136 -13.38 -4.49 -12.05
C ARG A 136 -13.84 -3.12 -11.61
N ILE A 137 -12.91 -2.21 -11.28
CA ILE A 137 -13.25 -0.79 -11.06
C ILE A 137 -13.89 -0.17 -12.30
N GLN A 138 -13.36 -0.42 -13.51
CA GLN A 138 -14.01 0.05 -14.73
C GLN A 138 -15.44 -0.46 -14.87
N GLU A 139 -15.66 -1.75 -14.61
CA GLU A 139 -16.99 -2.39 -14.68
C GLU A 139 -17.98 -1.84 -13.65
N LYS A 140 -17.56 -1.70 -12.37
CA LYS A 140 -18.36 -1.09 -11.30
C LYS A 140 -18.83 0.34 -11.63
N ASN A 141 -18.08 1.06 -12.49
CA ASN A 141 -18.41 2.42 -12.92
C ASN A 141 -18.91 2.49 -14.38
N SER A 142 -19.30 1.37 -14.97
CA SER A 142 -19.82 1.30 -16.35
C SER A 142 -18.87 1.90 -17.42
N LEU A 143 -17.56 1.81 -17.18
CA LEU A 143 -16.53 2.30 -18.10
C LEU A 143 -16.14 1.23 -19.13
N PRO A 144 -15.77 1.63 -20.36
CA PRO A 144 -15.29 0.68 -21.36
C PRO A 144 -14.04 -0.09 -20.90
N LYS A 145 -14.03 -1.41 -21.06
CA LYS A 145 -12.86 -2.25 -20.75
C LYS A 145 -11.76 -1.99 -21.78
N TYR A 146 -10.68 -1.30 -21.39
CA TYR A 146 -9.55 -1.01 -22.30
C TYR A 146 -8.51 -2.13 -22.29
N ARG A 147 -8.92 -3.35 -22.67
CA ARG A 147 -8.08 -4.56 -22.55
C ARG A 147 -6.72 -4.44 -23.26
N GLN A 148 -6.69 -3.74 -24.39
CA GLN A 148 -5.50 -3.59 -25.24
C GLN A 148 -4.59 -2.40 -24.86
N LYS A 149 -4.98 -1.57 -23.89
CA LYS A 149 -4.22 -0.35 -23.54
C LYS A 149 -3.22 -0.61 -22.41
N SER A 150 -2.35 0.35 -22.11
CA SER A 150 -1.44 0.24 -20.95
C SER A 150 -2.21 0.36 -19.63
N LYS A 151 -1.57 -0.06 -18.53
CA LYS A 151 -2.12 0.13 -17.18
C LYS A 151 -2.33 1.62 -16.90
N ASP A 152 -1.34 2.44 -17.23
CA ASP A 152 -1.38 3.90 -17.12
C ASP A 152 -2.56 4.52 -17.86
N PHE A 153 -2.83 4.09 -19.09
CA PHE A 153 -3.99 4.58 -19.84
C PHE A 153 -5.31 4.22 -19.14
N VAL A 154 -5.43 3.00 -18.60
CA VAL A 154 -6.62 2.60 -17.84
C VAL A 154 -6.79 3.47 -16.61
N ILE A 155 -5.71 3.70 -15.86
CA ILE A 155 -5.70 4.56 -14.68
C ILE A 155 -6.14 5.98 -15.04
N GLU A 156 -5.60 6.56 -16.12
CA GLU A 156 -6.00 7.89 -16.59
C GLU A 156 -7.50 7.96 -16.92
N LYS A 157 -8.05 6.93 -17.55
CA LYS A 157 -9.49 6.88 -17.86
C LYS A 157 -10.35 6.73 -16.62
N ILE A 158 -9.90 5.98 -15.61
CA ILE A 158 -10.58 5.88 -14.32
C ILE A 158 -10.57 7.25 -13.63
N LEU A 159 -9.42 7.92 -13.54
CA LEU A 159 -9.30 9.23 -12.90
C LEU A 159 -10.11 10.33 -13.58
N LEU A 160 -10.28 10.26 -14.90
CA LEU A 160 -11.11 11.21 -15.64
C LEU A 160 -12.62 11.01 -15.46
N LYS A 161 -13.07 9.83 -15.01
CA LYS A 161 -14.49 9.45 -15.05
C LYS A 161 -15.08 9.04 -13.71
N VAL A 162 -14.25 8.71 -12.72
CA VAL A 162 -14.70 8.27 -11.40
C VAL A 162 -14.30 9.32 -10.36
N PRO A 163 -15.26 9.87 -9.58
CA PRO A 163 -14.96 10.79 -8.49
C PRO A 163 -14.04 10.18 -7.44
N GLY A 164 -13.14 10.99 -6.87
CA GLY A 164 -12.14 10.55 -5.88
C GLY A 164 -12.77 9.86 -4.66
N GLU A 165 -13.86 10.41 -4.12
CA GLU A 165 -14.62 9.84 -2.99
C GLU A 165 -15.02 8.38 -3.22
N ARG A 166 -15.46 8.04 -4.45
CA ARG A 166 -15.78 6.66 -4.80
C ARG A 166 -14.54 5.78 -4.97
N LEU A 167 -13.46 6.36 -5.49
CA LEU A 167 -12.22 5.62 -5.72
C LEU A 167 -11.56 5.14 -4.43
N TYR A 168 -11.65 5.91 -3.33
CA TYR A 168 -11.12 5.47 -2.04
C TYR A 168 -11.67 4.11 -1.60
N ARG A 169 -13.00 3.97 -1.55
CA ARG A 169 -13.65 2.71 -1.18
C ARG A 169 -13.38 1.61 -2.21
N GLN A 170 -13.49 1.90 -3.50
CA GLN A 170 -13.28 0.90 -4.54
C GLN A 170 -11.84 0.36 -4.57
N ILE A 171 -10.82 1.20 -4.32
CA ILE A 171 -9.43 0.73 -4.20
C ILE A 171 -9.30 -0.21 -3.01
N SER A 172 -9.90 0.15 -1.88
CA SER A 172 -9.83 -0.62 -0.64
C SER A 172 -10.52 -1.98 -0.80
N ASP A 173 -11.73 -2.01 -1.37
CA ASP A 173 -12.47 -3.24 -1.65
C ASP A 173 -11.64 -4.21 -2.51
N GLU A 174 -11.04 -3.73 -3.60
CA GLU A 174 -10.19 -4.56 -4.47
C GLU A 174 -8.97 -5.12 -3.73
N LEU A 175 -8.42 -4.37 -2.78
CA LEU A 175 -7.29 -4.83 -1.98
C LEU A 175 -7.72 -5.79 -0.87
N PHE A 176 -8.89 -5.58 -0.26
CA PHE A 176 -9.48 -6.52 0.72
C PHE A 176 -9.75 -7.88 0.10
N GLU A 177 -10.32 -7.90 -1.11
CA GLU A 177 -10.66 -9.11 -1.87
C GLU A 177 -9.45 -9.74 -2.59
N ARG A 178 -8.25 -9.18 -2.44
CA ARG A 178 -7.07 -9.65 -3.16
C ARG A 178 -6.66 -11.06 -2.70
N ASP A 179 -6.81 -12.03 -3.57
CA ASP A 179 -6.27 -13.38 -3.38
C ASP A 179 -5.06 -13.62 -4.30
N TYR A 180 -3.89 -13.90 -3.71
CA TYR A 180 -2.66 -14.15 -4.46
C TYR A 180 -2.67 -15.48 -5.22
N THR A 181 -3.46 -16.45 -4.79
CA THR A 181 -3.56 -17.75 -5.46
C THR A 181 -4.40 -17.64 -6.73
N GLU A 182 -5.60 -17.06 -6.61
CA GLU A 182 -6.51 -16.87 -7.74
C GLU A 182 -5.98 -15.84 -8.75
N ILE A 183 -5.25 -14.82 -8.28
CA ILE A 183 -4.80 -13.75 -9.17
C ILE A 183 -3.70 -14.21 -10.14
N GLU A 184 -2.87 -15.19 -9.79
CA GLU A 184 -1.83 -15.68 -10.69
C GLU A 184 -2.45 -16.30 -11.93
N GLU A 185 -3.49 -17.11 -11.71
CA GLU A 185 -4.30 -17.70 -12.76
C GLU A 185 -4.97 -16.62 -13.59
N ASN A 186 -5.59 -15.63 -12.94
CA ASN A 186 -6.24 -14.50 -13.62
C ASN A 186 -5.26 -13.64 -14.43
N ILE A 187 -4.05 -13.39 -13.91
CA ILE A 187 -2.98 -12.65 -14.63
C ILE A 187 -2.47 -13.47 -15.81
N ARG A 188 -2.25 -14.79 -15.63
CA ARG A 188 -1.83 -15.70 -16.71
C ARG A 188 -2.90 -15.75 -17.80
N ALA A 189 -4.17 -15.89 -17.43
CA ALA A 189 -5.31 -15.87 -18.35
C ALA A 189 -5.38 -14.54 -19.10
N TYR A 190 -5.27 -13.40 -18.40
CA TYR A 190 -5.28 -12.08 -19.01
C TYR A 190 -4.13 -11.89 -20.00
N LYS A 191 -2.92 -12.34 -19.65
CA LYS A 191 -1.74 -12.31 -20.54
C LYS A 191 -1.92 -13.23 -21.76
N LYS A 192 -2.42 -14.44 -21.56
CA LYS A 192 -2.70 -15.43 -22.63
C LYS A 192 -3.73 -14.89 -23.62
N GLU A 193 -4.83 -14.33 -23.13
CA GLU A 193 -5.88 -13.73 -23.96
C GLU A 193 -5.32 -12.53 -24.77
N ALA A 194 -4.51 -11.68 -24.14
CA ALA A 194 -3.86 -10.56 -24.83
C ALA A 194 -2.89 -11.01 -25.93
N LEU A 195 -2.17 -12.13 -25.72
CA LEU A 195 -1.25 -12.71 -26.70
C LEU A 195 -1.99 -13.35 -27.88
N LEU A 196 -2.99 -14.20 -27.62
CA LEU A 196 -3.78 -14.88 -28.66
C LEU A 196 -4.43 -13.87 -29.62
N ARG A 197 -5.01 -12.79 -29.07
CA ARG A 197 -5.62 -11.72 -29.88
C ARG A 197 -4.61 -10.92 -30.71
N ARG A 198 -3.34 -10.80 -30.25
CA ARG A 198 -2.27 -10.16 -31.04
C ARG A 198 -1.82 -11.03 -32.21
N LEU A 199 -1.77 -12.35 -32.03
CA LEU A 199 -1.41 -13.29 -33.09
C LEU A 199 -2.48 -13.34 -34.19
N GLN A 200 -3.76 -13.33 -33.81
CA GLN A 200 -4.88 -13.26 -34.76
C GLN A 200 -4.87 -11.98 -35.62
N LYS A 201 -4.38 -10.85 -35.08
CA LYS A 201 -4.25 -9.59 -35.83
C LYS A 201 -3.04 -9.51 -36.77
N LYS A 202 -2.09 -10.46 -36.69
CA LYS A 202 -0.90 -10.50 -37.57
C LYS A 202 -1.02 -11.51 -38.71
N GLY A 203 -2.02 -12.39 -38.65
CA GLY A 203 -2.26 -13.45 -39.63
C GLY A 203 -3.43 -13.20 -40.57
N GLY A 204 -4.04 -12.02 -40.53
CA GLY A 204 -5.05 -11.55 -41.48
C GLY A 204 -4.71 -10.13 -41.90
#